data_AF-A0A9D0L884-F1
#
_entry.id   AF-A0A9D0L884-F1
#
_cell.length_a   1.000
_cell.length_b   1.000
_cell.length_c   1.000
_cell.angle_alpha   90.00
_cell.angle_beta   90.00
_cell.angle_gamma   90.00
#
_symmetry.space_group_name_H-M   'P 1'
#
loop_
_entity.id
_entity.type
_entity.pdbx_description
1 polymer ?
#
loop_
_entity_poly.entity_id
_entity_poly.type
_entity_poly.pdbx_seq_one_letter_code
_entity_poly.pdbx_strand_id
1 'polypeptide(L)' 'MKDLSKLEERINYSFQNKQLIIEALTHKSYKKPYNNERLEFLGDAVLDLIVGEYLYKIFPQSD' A
#
# COMPACT_ATOMS: atom_id res chain seq x y z
N MET A 1 11.18 3.25 -18.87
CA MET A 1 10.20 2.97 -17.80
C MET A 1 10.79 1.90 -16.90
N LYS A 2 10.74 2.05 -15.58
CA LYS A 2 11.07 0.93 -14.68
C LYS A 2 10.03 -0.16 -14.91
N ASP A 3 10.49 -1.39 -15.07
CA ASP A 3 9.63 -2.56 -15.21
C ASP A 3 8.91 -2.84 -13.88
N LEU A 4 7.60 -2.59 -13.84
CA LEU A 4 6.76 -2.78 -12.65
C LEU A 4 6.19 -4.20 -12.57
N SER A 5 6.30 -4.99 -13.65
CA SER A 5 5.72 -6.34 -13.77
C SER A 5 6.25 -7.26 -12.68
N LYS A 6 7.54 -7.16 -12.36
CA LYS A 6 8.17 -7.93 -11.27
C LYS A 6 7.58 -7.65 -9.90
N LEU A 7 7.15 -6.42 -9.63
CA LEU A 7 6.52 -6.08 -8.36
C LEU A 7 5.10 -6.65 -8.32
N GLU A 8 4.33 -6.44 -9.38
CA GLU A 8 2.96 -6.96 -9.51
C GLU A 8 2.89 -8.48 -9.41
N GLU A 9 3.85 -9.19 -10.02
CA GLU A 9 4.02 -10.64 -9.86
C GLU A 9 4.30 -11.03 -8.40
N ARG A 10 5.19 -10.31 -7.71
CA ARG A 10 5.56 -10.62 -6.32
C ARG A 10 4.42 -10.42 -5.33
N ILE A 11 3.58 -9.41 -5.54
CA ILE A 11 2.39 -9.16 -4.70
C ILE A 11 1.16 -9.92 -5.20
N ASN A 12 1.29 -10.68 -6.30
CA ASN A 12 0.20 -11.40 -6.96
C ASN A 12 -1.02 -10.51 -7.25
N TYR A 13 -0.77 -9.29 -7.69
CA TYR A 13 -1.81 -8.29 -7.97
C TYR A 13 -1.42 -7.43 -9.16
N SER A 14 -2.27 -7.44 -10.19
CA SER A 14 -2.12 -6.55 -11.34
C SER A 14 -2.98 -5.30 -11.14
N PHE A 15 -2.34 -4.14 -11.07
CA PHE A 15 -3.05 -2.87 -10.96
C PHE A 15 -3.87 -2.61 -12.23
N GLN A 16 -5.18 -2.41 -12.05
CA GLN A 16 -6.06 -1.96 -13.14
C GLN A 16 -5.63 -0.58 -13.66
N ASN A 17 -5.26 0.32 -12.76
CA ASN A 17 -4.69 1.63 -13.08
C ASN A 17 -3.20 1.68 -12.70
N LYS A 18 -2.33 1.62 -13.70
CA LYS A 18 -0.87 1.68 -13.49
C LYS A 18 -0.39 3.00 -12.88
N GLN A 19 -1.19 4.06 -12.92
CA GLN A 19 -0.84 5.32 -12.27
C GLN A 19 -0.77 5.17 -10.74
N LEU A 20 -1.58 4.29 -10.15
CA LEU A 20 -1.61 4.09 -8.69
C LEU A 20 -0.29 3.49 -8.18
N ILE A 21 0.24 2.46 -8.85
CA ILE A 21 1.54 1.87 -8.50
C ILE A 21 2.70 2.85 -8.76
N ILE A 22 2.60 3.68 -9.80
CA ILE A 22 3.58 4.74 -10.06
C ILE A 22 3.58 5.77 -8.93
N GLU A 23 2.40 6.25 -8.52
CA GLU A 23 2.23 7.21 -7.43
C GLU A 23 2.71 6.65 -6.10
N ALA A 24 2.30 5.41 -5.75
CA ALA A 24 2.71 4.72 -4.54
C ALA A 24 4.24 4.53 -4.43
N LEU A 25 4.94 4.37 -5.56
CA LEU A 25 6.40 4.22 -5.61
C LEU A 25 7.14 5.55 -5.81
N THR A 26 6.44 6.68 -5.88
CA THR A 26 7.05 8.01 -6.07
C THR A 26 7.21 8.71 -4.73
N HIS A 27 8.45 8.76 -4.24
CA HIS A 27 8.78 9.52 -3.05
C HIS A 27 8.72 11.04 -3.30
N LYS A 28 8.30 11.83 -2.30
CA LYS A 28 8.15 13.29 -2.41
C LYS A 28 9.39 14.06 -2.88
N SER A 29 10.60 13.51 -2.64
CA SER A 29 11.87 14.12 -3.09
C SER A 29 11.99 14.23 -4.62
N TYR A 30 11.20 13.47 -5.39
CA TYR A 30 11.18 13.53 -6.85
C TYR A 30 10.48 14.77 -7.41
N LYS A 31 9.88 15.63 -6.56
CA LYS A 31 9.22 16.90 -6.93
C LYS A 31 8.23 16.75 -8.09
N LYS A 32 7.50 15.64 -8.13
CA LYS A 32 6.42 15.38 -9.08
C LYS A 32 5.10 15.95 -8.53
N PRO A 33 4.12 16.25 -9.40
CA PRO A 33 2.79 16.70 -8.95
C PRO A 33 2.01 15.60 -8.20
N TYR A 34 2.47 14.36 -8.25
CA TYR A 34 1.96 13.20 -7.52
C TYR A 34 3.08 12.57 -6.68
N ASN A 35 2.74 12.04 -5.52
CA ASN A 35 3.66 11.33 -4.63
C ASN A 35 2.87 10.33 -3.75
N ASN A 36 3.59 9.53 -2.99
CA ASN A 36 2.99 8.48 -2.17
C ASN A 36 2.32 8.95 -0.86
N GLU A 37 2.48 10.20 -0.40
CA GLU A 37 2.09 10.63 0.97
C GLU A 37 0.59 10.43 1.24
N ARG A 38 -0.27 10.67 0.25
CA ARG A 38 -1.73 10.45 0.39
C ARG A 38 -2.10 8.98 0.42
N LEU A 39 -1.40 8.15 -0.37
CA LEU A 39 -1.61 6.71 -0.41
C LEU A 39 -1.04 6.02 0.84
N GLU A 40 0.07 6.54 1.37
CA GLU A 40 0.68 6.13 2.64
C GLU A 40 -0.30 6.36 3.80
N PHE A 41 -0.82 7.58 3.94
CA PHE A 41 -1.80 7.90 4.99
C PHE A 41 -3.04 6.99 4.95
N LEU A 42 -3.57 6.70 3.74
CA LEU A 42 -4.68 5.76 3.59
C LEU A 42 -4.25 4.32 3.88
N GLY A 43 -3.06 3.93 3.42
CA GLY A 43 -2.50 2.60 3.60
C GLY A 43 -2.29 2.25 5.07
N ASP A 44 -1.80 3.19 5.88
CA ASP A 44 -1.62 3.02 7.32
C ASP A 44 -2.95 2.66 7.99
N ALA A 45 -4.01 3.44 7.75
CA ALA A 45 -5.33 3.15 8.33
C ALA A 45 -5.92 1.80 7.89
N VAL A 46 -5.69 1.39 6.64
CA VAL A 46 -6.14 0.09 6.13
C VAL A 46 -5.37 -1.06 6.78
N LEU A 47 -4.04 -0.93 6.92
CA LEU A 47 -3.22 -1.94 7.56
C LEU A 47 -3.55 -2.06 9.05
N ASP A 48 -3.73 -0.94 9.75
CA ASP A 48 -4.15 -0.90 11.15
C ASP A 48 -5.48 -1.64 11.37
N LEU A 49 -6.45 -1.44 10.49
CA LEU A 49 -7.73 -2.15 10.55
C LEU A 49 -7.55 -3.66 10.37
N ILE A 50 -6.81 -4.08 9.34
CA ILE A 50 -6.63 -5.52 9.03
C ILE A 50 -5.87 -6.21 10.16
N VAL A 51 -4.79 -5.60 10.64
CA VAL A 51 -3.98 -6.14 11.74
C VAL A 51 -4.78 -6.14 13.03
N GLY A 52 -5.50 -5.05 13.33
CA GLY A 52 -6.37 -4.95 14.50
C GLY A 52 -7.45 -6.03 14.51
N GLU A 53 -8.13 -6.24 13.37
CA GLU A 53 -9.14 -7.29 13.22
C GLU A 53 -8.53 -8.69 13.38
N TYR A 54 -7.36 -8.93 12.78
CA TYR A 54 -6.65 -10.20 12.88
C TYR A 54 -6.26 -10.52 14.32
N LEU A 55 -5.69 -9.55 15.04
CA LEU A 55 -5.32 -9.70 16.44
C LEU A 55 -6.54 -9.90 17.33
N TYR A 56 -7.61 -9.13 17.12
CA TYR A 56 -8.86 -9.28 17.86
C TYR A 56 -9.45 -10.69 17.74
N LYS A 57 -9.39 -11.29 16.53
CA LYS A 57 -9.87 -12.66 16.29
C LYS A 57 -8.99 -13.74 16.95
N ILE A 58 -7.68 -13.55 16.98
CA ILE A 58 -6.73 -14.53 17.55
C ILE A 58 -6.68 -14.46 19.08
N PHE A 59 -6.95 -13.27 19.63
CA PHE A 59 -6.84 -12.98 21.05
C PHE A 59 -8.17 -12.51 21.64
N PRO A 60 -9.24 -13.33 21.58
CA PRO A 60 -10.60 -12.90 21.96
C PRO A 60 -10.79 -12.67 23.47
N GLN A 61 -9.80 -13.00 24.30
CA GLN A 61 -9.83 -12.91 25.77
C GLN A 61 -8.61 -12.17 26.33
N SER A 62 -7.90 -11.44 25.48
CA SER A 62 -6.75 -10.64 25.89
C SER A 62 -7.25 -9.22 26.18
N ASP A 63 -7.19 -8.84 27.45
CA ASP A 63 -7.42 -7.46 27.93
C ASP A 63 -6.17 -6.59 27.75
#